data_AF-A0A9X3N8G3-F1
#
_entry.id   AF-A0A9X3N8G3-F1
#
_cell.length_a   1.000
_cell.length_b   1.000
_cell.length_c   1.000
_cell.angle_alpha   90.00
_cell.angle_beta   90.00
_cell.angle_gamma   90.00
#
_symmetry.space_group_name_H-M   'P 1'
#
loop_
_entity.id
_entity.type
_entity.pdbx_description
1 polymer ?
#
loop_
_entity_poly.entity_id
_entity_poly.type
_entity_poly.pdbx_seq_one_letter_code
_entity_poly.pdbx_strand_id
1 'polypeptide(L)'
;WPPTWVPARREPIAYPWLRAAGVATARRAAGAERAAEPLTVARRMAWYRSMRATATGTAALGRIAEDVGARIAHPLLDRTLWGAVAGATPAAGFARREDALRLTAGALLPEDLITRRTKAGFDRVFFSRHARAFVASWDGEGVPEAMVDPRALREHWASEVPDPHSYTLLQSAWLASAERGE
;
A
#
# COMPACT_ATOMS: atom_id res chain seq x y z
N TRP A 1 7.19 15.98 -29.72
CA TRP A 1 7.13 16.64 -28.40
C TRP A 1 7.55 15.64 -27.34
N PRO A 2 8.69 15.83 -26.65
CA PRO A 2 9.04 14.94 -25.55
C PRO A 2 8.03 15.15 -24.41
N PRO A 3 7.59 14.09 -23.72
CA PRO A 3 6.67 14.22 -22.60
C PRO A 3 7.36 15.01 -21.48
N THR A 4 6.82 16.16 -21.14
CA THR A 4 7.19 16.93 -19.95
C THR A 4 6.81 16.12 -18.72
N TRP A 5 7.80 15.46 -18.13
CA TRP A 5 7.67 14.86 -16.82
C TRP A 5 7.40 15.96 -15.79
N VAL A 6 6.18 16.01 -15.28
CA VAL A 6 5.87 16.78 -14.07
C VAL A 6 6.09 15.83 -12.90
N PRO A 7 7.08 16.03 -12.03
CA PRO A 7 7.23 15.22 -10.84
C PRO A 7 5.96 15.39 -9.99
N ALA A 8 5.27 14.28 -9.70
CA ALA A 8 4.14 14.29 -8.78
C ALA A 8 4.57 14.93 -7.45
N ARG A 9 3.72 15.81 -6.91
CA ARG A 9 3.96 16.53 -5.66
C ARG A 9 4.20 15.49 -4.55
N ARG A 10 5.39 15.53 -3.95
CA ARG A 10 5.85 14.53 -2.98
C ARG A 10 5.26 14.86 -1.62
N GLU A 11 4.47 13.95 -1.06
CA GLU A 11 4.14 14.04 0.36
C GLU A 11 5.40 13.67 1.16
N PRO A 12 5.86 14.56 2.07
CA PRO A 12 7.05 14.27 2.85
C PRO A 12 6.76 13.10 3.79
N ILE A 13 7.59 12.05 3.72
CA ILE A 13 7.60 11.00 4.76
C ILE A 13 8.02 11.69 6.07
N ALA A 14 7.04 11.88 6.95
CA ALA A 14 7.14 12.60 8.22
C ALA A 14 6.08 12.07 9.20
N TYR A 15 6.08 10.77 9.45
CA TYR A 15 5.15 10.15 10.39
C TYR A 15 5.48 10.53 11.83
N PRO A 16 4.50 10.90 12.66
CA PRO A 16 4.74 11.44 14.00
C PRO A 16 5.37 10.46 14.98
N TRP A 17 5.28 9.15 14.70
CA TRP A 17 5.88 8.09 15.51
C TRP A 17 7.31 7.71 15.09
N LEU A 18 7.85 8.29 14.02
CA LEU A 18 9.21 8.01 13.58
C LEU A 18 10.20 8.99 14.20
N ARG A 19 11.29 8.43 14.75
CA ARG A 19 12.48 9.20 15.12
C ARG A 19 13.23 9.65 13.85
N ALA A 20 14.16 10.58 13.98
CA ALA A 20 14.95 11.09 12.85
C ALA A 20 15.63 9.97 12.04
N ALA A 21 16.16 8.95 12.72
CA ALA A 21 16.75 7.77 12.07
C ALA A 21 15.72 6.95 11.27
N GLY A 22 14.50 6.80 11.80
CA GLY A 22 13.38 6.14 11.11
C GLY A 22 12.94 6.92 9.87
N VAL A 23 12.79 8.24 9.99
CA VAL A 23 12.45 9.13 8.86
C VAL A 23 13.51 9.03 7.76
N ALA A 24 14.79 9.11 8.11
CA ALA A 24 15.88 9.01 7.14
C ALA A 24 15.90 7.64 6.45
N THR A 25 15.67 6.55 7.20
CA THR A 25 15.62 5.19 6.66
C THR A 25 14.45 5.01 5.70
N ALA A 26 13.24 5.43 6.09
CA ALA A 26 12.06 5.35 5.25
C ALA A 26 12.21 6.17 3.96
N ARG A 27 12.80 7.38 4.04
CA ARG A 27 13.09 8.20 2.86
C ARG A 27 14.11 7.57 1.93
N ARG A 28 15.19 6.97 2.46
CA ARG A 28 16.17 6.24 1.65
C ARG A 28 15.54 5.03 0.95
N ALA A 29 14.76 4.23 1.68
CA ALA A 29 14.07 3.07 1.12
C ALA A 29 13.10 3.49 0.00
N ALA A 30 12.25 4.50 0.25
CA ALA A 30 11.32 5.02 -0.75
C ALA A 30 12.03 5.71 -1.94
N GLY A 31 13.25 6.23 -1.74
CA GLY A 31 14.09 6.75 -2.81
C GLY A 31 14.67 5.63 -3.68
N ALA A 32 15.21 4.58 -3.06
CA ALA A 32 15.77 3.42 -3.72
C ALA A 32 14.71 2.63 -4.51
N GLU A 33 13.52 2.44 -3.94
CA GLU A 33 12.41 1.78 -4.60
C GLU A 33 12.00 2.53 -5.87
N ARG A 34 11.82 3.86 -5.79
CA ARG A 34 11.51 4.69 -6.96
C ARG A 34 12.61 4.68 -8.01
N ALA A 35 13.87 4.68 -7.60
CA ALA A 35 14.99 4.60 -8.54
C ALA A 35 15.07 3.25 -9.25
N ALA A 36 14.59 2.18 -8.61
CA ALA A 36 14.54 0.84 -9.19
C ALA A 36 13.29 0.61 -10.06
N GLU A 37 12.27 1.45 -9.97
CA GLU A 37 11.01 1.30 -10.71
C GLU A 37 11.25 1.39 -12.24
N PRO A 38 10.87 0.36 -13.02
CA PRO A 38 11.04 0.41 -14.47
C PRO A 38 10.18 1.49 -15.15
N LEU A 39 10.73 2.08 -16.23
CA LEU A 39 10.06 3.14 -16.97
C LEU A 39 8.95 2.64 -17.91
N THR A 40 9.03 1.40 -18.39
CA THR A 40 8.03 0.85 -19.31
C THR A 40 6.93 0.11 -18.56
N VAL A 41 5.67 0.27 -19.00
CA VAL A 41 4.50 -0.38 -18.35
C VAL A 41 4.71 -1.88 -18.16
N ALA A 42 5.14 -2.59 -19.20
CA ALA A 42 5.33 -4.04 -19.13
C ALA A 42 6.37 -4.45 -18.07
N ARG A 43 7.52 -3.76 -18.03
CA ARG A 43 8.57 -4.04 -17.04
C ARG A 43 8.15 -3.64 -15.64
N ARG A 44 7.48 -2.50 -15.51
CA ARG A 44 6.97 -1.98 -14.24
C ARG A 44 5.99 -2.96 -13.61
N MET A 45 5.08 -3.51 -14.39
CA MET A 45 4.12 -4.51 -13.90
C MET A 45 4.77 -5.84 -13.55
N ALA A 46 5.75 -6.30 -14.33
CA ALA A 46 6.53 -7.47 -13.97
C ALA A 46 7.26 -7.27 -12.62
N TRP A 47 7.81 -6.07 -12.41
CA TRP A 47 8.47 -5.68 -11.17
C TRP A 47 7.51 -5.60 -9.97
N TYR A 48 6.34 -4.95 -10.12
CA TYR A 48 5.30 -4.93 -9.07
C TYR A 48 4.84 -6.34 -8.69
N ARG A 49 4.71 -7.25 -9.66
CA ARG A 49 4.35 -8.65 -9.40
C ARG A 49 5.47 -9.44 -8.71
N SER A 50 6.74 -9.12 -8.97
CA SER A 50 7.87 -9.79 -8.31
C SER A 50 8.09 -9.31 -6.88
N MET A 51 7.44 -8.22 -6.46
CA MET A 51 7.57 -7.75 -5.09
C MET A 51 6.93 -8.71 -4.10
N ARG A 52 7.67 -8.98 -3.03
CA ARG A 52 7.22 -9.81 -1.90
C ARG A 52 5.92 -9.29 -1.30
N ALA A 53 5.73 -7.97 -1.23
CA ALA A 53 4.49 -7.37 -0.73
C ALA A 53 3.27 -7.81 -1.55
N THR A 54 3.36 -7.79 -2.88
CA THR A 54 2.30 -8.26 -3.78
C THR A 54 2.04 -9.74 -3.57
N ALA A 55 3.09 -10.57 -3.56
CA ALA A 55 2.95 -12.01 -3.38
C ALA A 55 2.33 -12.38 -2.01
N THR A 56 2.76 -11.69 -0.94
CA THR A 56 2.24 -11.91 0.42
C THR A 56 0.79 -11.46 0.52
N GLY A 57 0.46 -10.28 -0.02
CA GLY A 57 -0.89 -9.74 0.02
C GLY A 57 -1.90 -10.59 -0.74
N THR A 58 -1.55 -11.06 -1.95
CA THR A 58 -2.45 -11.94 -2.72
C THR A 58 -2.62 -13.30 -2.07
N ALA A 59 -1.55 -13.88 -1.51
CA ALA A 59 -1.63 -15.15 -0.78
C ALA A 59 -2.52 -15.02 0.46
N ALA A 60 -2.38 -13.95 1.24
CA ALA A 60 -3.21 -13.69 2.42
C ALA A 60 -4.70 -13.55 2.06
N LEU A 61 -5.01 -12.80 0.99
CA LEU A 61 -6.39 -12.68 0.49
C LEU A 61 -6.94 -14.03 0.00
N GLY A 62 -6.09 -14.87 -0.60
CA GLY A 62 -6.45 -16.24 -0.98
C GLY A 62 -6.90 -17.07 0.20
N ARG A 63 -6.14 -17.04 1.30
CA ARG A 63 -6.51 -17.75 2.54
C ARG A 63 -7.84 -17.28 3.13
N ILE A 64 -8.05 -15.97 3.19
CA ILE A 64 -9.32 -15.40 3.67
C ILE A 64 -10.50 -15.85 2.80
N ALA A 65 -10.32 -15.97 1.49
CA ALA A 65 -11.37 -16.46 0.59
C ALA A 65 -11.65 -17.96 0.80
N GLU A 66 -10.61 -18.77 1.01
CA GLU A 66 -10.72 -20.20 1.31
C GLU A 66 -11.55 -20.47 2.57
N ASP A 67 -11.41 -19.65 3.61
CA ASP A 67 -12.15 -19.77 4.88
C ASP A 67 -13.68 -19.73 4.71
N VAL A 68 -14.16 -19.15 3.60
CA VAL A 68 -15.59 -19.04 3.26
C VAL A 68 -15.97 -19.84 2.01
N GLY A 69 -15.10 -20.75 1.55
CA GLY A 69 -15.32 -21.56 0.35
C GLY A 69 -15.34 -20.75 -0.95
N ALA A 70 -14.75 -19.55 -0.95
CA ALA A 70 -14.66 -18.68 -2.10
C ALA A 70 -13.28 -18.78 -2.78
N ARG A 71 -13.18 -18.24 -4.01
CA ARG A 71 -11.91 -18.04 -4.71
C ARG A 71 -11.77 -16.57 -5.08
N ILE A 72 -10.61 -16.00 -4.80
CA ILE A 72 -10.27 -14.64 -5.24
C ILE A 72 -9.47 -14.69 -6.53
N ALA A 73 -9.82 -13.82 -7.48
CA ALA A 73 -9.05 -13.60 -8.69
C ALA A 73 -8.44 -12.20 -8.66
N HIS A 74 -7.25 -12.06 -9.27
CA HIS A 74 -6.56 -10.77 -9.39
C HIS A 74 -6.32 -10.41 -10.87
N PRO A 75 -7.36 -10.06 -11.66
CA PRO A 75 -7.19 -9.75 -13.08
C PRO A 75 -6.17 -8.65 -13.35
N LEU A 76 -6.07 -7.65 -12.46
CA LEU A 76 -5.09 -6.57 -12.56
C LEU A 76 -3.65 -7.01 -12.25
N LEU A 77 -3.41 -8.28 -11.92
CA LEU A 77 -2.09 -8.87 -11.82
C LEU A 77 -1.82 -9.86 -12.97
N ASP A 78 -2.70 -9.94 -13.97
CA ASP A 78 -2.51 -10.81 -15.12
C ASP A 78 -1.48 -10.23 -16.11
N ARG A 79 -0.56 -11.07 -16.60
CA ARG A 79 0.50 -10.61 -17.53
C ARG A 79 -0.03 -10.31 -18.92
N THR A 80 -1.05 -11.03 -19.37
CA THR A 80 -1.66 -10.84 -20.69
C THR A 80 -2.39 -9.51 -20.73
N LEU A 81 -3.12 -9.15 -19.66
CA LEU A 81 -3.73 -7.82 -19.51
C LEU A 81 -2.69 -6.72 -19.67
N TRP A 82 -1.57 -6.79 -18.95
CA TRP A 82 -0.55 -5.74 -19.01
C TRP A 82 0.29 -5.76 -20.29
N GLY A 83 0.40 -6.91 -20.95
CA GLY A 83 0.92 -6.99 -22.32
C GLY A 83 0.03 -6.22 -23.30
N ALA A 84 -1.29 -6.42 -23.22
CA ALA A 84 -2.26 -5.70 -24.05
C ALA A 84 -2.26 -4.19 -23.75
N VAL A 85 -2.27 -3.82 -22.47
CA VAL A 85 -2.18 -2.41 -22.06
C VAL A 85 -0.89 -1.77 -22.57
N ALA A 86 0.26 -2.44 -22.42
CA ALA A 86 1.54 -1.93 -22.93
C ALA A 86 1.58 -1.75 -24.45
N GLY A 87 0.82 -2.55 -25.21
CA GLY A 87 0.67 -2.39 -26.65
C GLY A 87 -0.26 -1.24 -27.07
N ALA A 88 -1.17 -0.83 -26.19
CA ALA A 88 -2.19 0.20 -26.47
C ALA A 88 -1.87 1.59 -25.87
N THR A 89 -0.73 1.74 -25.20
CA THR A 89 -0.33 2.97 -24.49
C THR A 89 1.10 3.38 -24.89
N PRO A 90 1.47 4.68 -24.77
CA PRO A 90 2.87 5.07 -24.76
C PRO A 90 3.67 4.26 -23.73
N ALA A 91 4.97 4.08 -23.96
CA ALA A 91 5.81 3.22 -23.13
C ALA A 91 5.71 3.52 -21.62
N ALA A 92 5.55 4.79 -21.23
CA ALA A 92 5.44 5.24 -19.85
C ALA A 92 4.05 4.99 -19.20
N GLY A 93 3.04 4.62 -19.99
CA GLY A 93 1.66 4.42 -19.56
C GLY A 93 0.77 5.64 -19.80
N PHE A 94 -0.36 5.66 -19.10
CA PHE A 94 -1.32 6.76 -19.15
C PHE A 94 -0.85 7.95 -18.31
N ALA A 95 -1.01 9.16 -18.84
CA ALA A 95 -0.75 10.38 -18.10
C ALA A 95 -1.79 10.62 -16.99
N ARG A 96 -3.04 10.18 -17.22
CA ARG A 96 -4.15 10.36 -16.29
C ARG A 96 -4.94 9.07 -16.08
N ARG A 97 -5.52 8.93 -14.89
CA ARG A 97 -6.32 7.75 -14.52
C ARG A 97 -7.56 7.61 -15.41
N GLU A 98 -8.19 8.72 -15.77
CA GLU A 98 -9.40 8.73 -16.60
C GLU A 98 -9.13 8.16 -17.99
N ASP A 99 -7.94 8.43 -18.55
CA ASP A 99 -7.55 7.90 -19.87
C ASP A 99 -7.39 6.38 -19.82
N ALA A 100 -6.82 5.85 -18.73
CA ALA A 100 -6.72 4.40 -18.49
C ALA A 100 -8.11 3.74 -18.37
N LEU A 101 -9.03 4.36 -17.62
CA LEU A 101 -10.39 3.84 -17.42
C LEU A 101 -11.21 3.90 -18.70
N ARG A 102 -11.11 4.99 -19.48
CA ARG A 102 -11.82 5.09 -20.76
C ARG A 102 -11.35 4.02 -21.75
N LEU A 103 -10.05 3.77 -21.83
CA LEU A 103 -9.52 2.72 -22.71
C LEU A 103 -9.98 1.33 -22.27
N THR A 104 -9.94 1.03 -20.97
CA THR A 104 -10.15 -0.33 -20.46
C THR A 104 -11.61 -0.69 -20.22
N ALA A 105 -12.45 0.27 -19.83
CA ALA A 105 -13.82 0.02 -19.40
C ALA A 105 -14.80 1.17 -19.73
N GLY A 106 -14.41 2.12 -20.59
CA GLY A 106 -15.23 3.32 -20.86
C GLY A 106 -16.61 3.03 -21.45
N ALA A 107 -16.75 1.93 -22.19
CA ALA A 107 -18.05 1.50 -22.72
C ALA A 107 -18.96 0.84 -21.67
N LEU A 108 -18.42 0.50 -20.49
CA LEU A 108 -19.12 -0.24 -19.43
C LEU A 108 -19.38 0.61 -18.18
N LEU A 109 -18.68 1.74 -18.04
CA LEU A 109 -18.75 2.58 -16.86
C LEU A 109 -19.39 3.92 -17.23
N PRO A 110 -20.31 4.45 -16.41
CA PRO A 110 -20.81 5.81 -16.61
C PRO A 110 -19.71 6.85 -16.33
N GLU A 111 -19.83 8.03 -16.96
CA GLU A 111 -18.78 9.06 -16.95
C GLU A 111 -18.50 9.61 -15.54
N ASP A 112 -19.48 9.59 -14.65
CA ASP A 112 -19.33 9.99 -13.26
C ASP A 112 -18.39 9.05 -12.47
N LEU A 113 -18.37 7.74 -12.75
CA LEU A 113 -17.43 6.78 -12.18
C LEU A 113 -16.01 6.98 -12.74
N ILE A 114 -15.89 7.30 -14.03
CA ILE A 114 -14.59 7.55 -14.68
C ILE A 114 -13.93 8.79 -14.10
N THR A 115 -14.71 9.87 -13.92
CA THR A 115 -14.23 11.18 -13.45
C THR A 115 -14.23 11.34 -11.94
N ARG A 116 -14.73 10.33 -11.19
CA ARG A 116 -14.75 10.35 -9.72
C ARG A 116 -13.35 10.58 -9.15
N ARG A 117 -13.21 11.65 -8.37
CA ARG A 117 -11.94 12.03 -7.69
C ARG A 117 -11.79 11.43 -6.30
N THR A 118 -12.89 11.02 -5.69
CA THR A 118 -12.88 10.39 -4.36
C THR A 118 -12.52 8.92 -4.45
N LYS A 119 -11.84 8.42 -3.41
CA LYS A 119 -11.59 7.00 -3.20
C LYS A 119 -12.34 6.54 -1.96
N ALA A 120 -12.72 5.27 -1.93
CA ALA A 120 -13.19 4.68 -0.69
C ALA A 120 -12.03 4.66 0.31
N GLY A 121 -12.29 5.12 1.53
CA GLY A 121 -11.38 4.95 2.67
C GLY A 121 -11.70 3.64 3.38
N PHE A 122 -10.68 2.87 3.71
CA PHE A 122 -10.81 1.62 4.47
C PHE A 122 -10.15 1.70 5.85
N ASP A 123 -9.69 2.89 6.25
CA ASP A 123 -8.86 3.09 7.44
C ASP A 123 -9.57 2.61 8.72
N ARG A 124 -10.89 2.86 8.82
CA ARG A 124 -11.71 2.38 9.94
C ARG A 124 -11.93 0.87 9.97
N VAL A 125 -11.89 0.20 8.81
CA VAL A 125 -12.14 -1.24 8.72
C VAL A 125 -10.92 -2.02 9.18
N PHE A 126 -9.73 -1.55 8.82
CA PHE A 126 -8.48 -2.22 9.18
C PHE A 126 -8.09 -2.02 10.65
N PHE A 127 -8.51 -0.92 11.28
CA PHE A 127 -8.28 -0.68 12.71
C PHE A 127 -9.47 -1.08 13.59
N SER A 128 -9.68 -2.40 13.69
CA SER A 128 -10.85 -2.98 14.36
C SER A 128 -10.81 -2.86 15.90
N ARG A 129 -11.88 -3.31 16.56
CA ARG A 129 -11.94 -3.44 18.03
C ARG A 129 -10.80 -4.30 18.62
N HIS A 130 -10.27 -5.26 17.85
CA HIS A 130 -9.18 -6.13 18.31
C HIS A 130 -7.85 -5.38 18.31
N ALA A 131 -7.60 -4.58 17.27
CA ALA A 131 -6.46 -3.65 17.24
C ALA A 131 -6.53 -2.65 18.40
N ARG A 132 -7.71 -2.08 18.65
CA ARG A 132 -7.96 -1.16 19.78
C ARG A 132 -7.68 -1.81 21.14
N ALA A 133 -8.18 -3.04 21.34
CA ALA A 133 -7.96 -3.78 22.58
C ALA A 133 -6.46 -4.07 22.80
N PHE A 134 -5.75 -4.49 21.74
CA PHE A 134 -4.31 -4.70 21.81
C PHE A 134 -3.55 -3.42 22.17
N VAL A 135 -3.87 -2.29 21.51
CA VAL A 135 -3.23 -0.99 21.79
C VAL A 135 -3.46 -0.51 23.22
N ALA A 136 -4.63 -0.81 23.80
CA ALA A 136 -4.93 -0.46 25.18
C ALA A 136 -4.01 -1.19 26.17
N SER A 137 -3.70 -2.46 25.91
CA SER A 137 -2.81 -3.30 26.72
C SER A 137 -1.34 -3.26 26.33
N TRP A 138 -0.99 -2.63 25.19
CA TRP A 138 0.37 -2.64 24.68
C TRP A 138 1.34 -1.86 25.59
N ASP A 139 2.45 -2.51 25.90
CA ASP A 139 3.51 -2.05 26.81
C ASP A 139 4.55 -1.13 26.13
N GLY A 140 4.56 -1.06 24.81
CA GLY A 140 5.52 -0.28 24.03
C GLY A 140 6.64 -1.12 23.39
N GLU A 141 6.69 -2.43 23.66
CA GLU A 141 7.73 -3.32 23.12
C GLU A 141 7.39 -3.88 21.72
N GLY A 142 8.33 -4.58 21.09
CA GLY A 142 8.11 -5.23 19.79
C GLY A 142 8.22 -4.32 18.57
N VAL A 143 8.78 -3.11 18.77
CA VAL A 143 9.10 -2.15 17.70
C VAL A 143 10.58 -1.78 17.74
N PRO A 144 11.20 -1.42 16.60
CA PRO A 144 12.61 -1.02 16.58
C PRO A 144 12.78 0.39 17.15
N GLU A 145 13.00 0.50 18.46
CA GLU A 145 13.06 1.77 19.20
C GLU A 145 14.11 2.77 18.66
N ALA A 146 15.20 2.29 18.05
CA ALA A 146 16.16 3.18 17.41
C ALA A 146 15.53 4.05 16.28
N MET A 147 14.43 3.58 15.69
CA MET A 147 13.74 4.22 14.56
C MET A 147 12.33 4.70 14.91
N VAL A 148 11.67 4.08 15.88
CA VAL A 148 10.28 4.33 16.28
C VAL A 148 10.23 4.85 17.71
N ASP A 149 9.41 5.86 17.96
CA ASP A 149 9.06 6.28 19.32
C ASP A 149 7.81 5.49 19.78
N PRO A 150 7.93 4.55 20.72
CA PRO A 150 6.79 3.72 21.14
C PRO A 150 5.66 4.53 21.77
N ARG A 151 5.99 5.61 22.49
CA ARG A 151 4.99 6.47 23.12
C ARG A 151 4.20 7.24 22.07
N ALA A 152 4.91 7.88 21.14
CA ALA A 152 4.25 8.60 20.04
C ALA A 152 3.44 7.65 19.14
N LEU A 153 3.91 6.41 18.95
CA LEU A 153 3.17 5.38 18.22
C LEU A 153 1.87 4.98 18.95
N ARG A 154 1.92 4.79 20.28
CA ARG A 154 0.74 4.49 21.08
C ARG A 154 -0.27 5.62 21.04
N GLU A 155 0.18 6.86 21.20
CA GLU A 155 -0.65 8.06 21.09
C GLU A 155 -1.30 8.14 19.69
N HIS A 156 -0.53 7.85 18.63
CA HIS A 156 -1.05 7.79 17.26
C HIS A 156 -2.13 6.69 17.08
N TRP A 157 -1.89 5.49 17.57
CA TRP A 157 -2.85 4.37 17.51
C TRP A 157 -4.10 4.59 18.36
N ALA A 158 -4.03 5.43 19.39
CA ALA A 158 -5.19 5.84 20.17
C ALA A 158 -6.12 6.79 19.40
N SER A 159 -5.68 7.40 18.29
CA SER A 159 -6.51 8.30 17.48
C SER A 159 -7.69 7.58 16.79
N GLU A 160 -8.72 8.32 16.40
CA GLU A 160 -9.93 7.75 15.78
C GLU A 160 -9.62 7.02 14.46
N VAL A 161 -8.70 7.56 13.66
CA VAL A 161 -8.30 7.01 12.37
C VAL A 161 -6.78 7.02 12.28
N PRO A 162 -6.09 5.98 12.81
CA PRO A 162 -4.64 5.88 12.71
C PRO A 162 -4.23 5.70 11.25
N ASP A 163 -3.09 6.28 10.90
CA ASP A 163 -2.53 6.25 9.57
C ASP A 163 -2.12 4.80 9.23
N PRO A 164 -2.55 4.26 8.07
CA PRO A 164 -2.32 2.87 7.69
C PRO A 164 -0.84 2.50 7.53
N HIS A 165 0.06 3.47 7.36
CA HIS A 165 1.51 3.21 7.34
C HIS A 165 2.04 2.69 8.68
N SER A 166 1.26 2.80 9.76
CA SER A 166 1.60 2.24 11.07
C SER A 166 1.13 0.79 11.26
N TYR A 167 0.30 0.22 10.37
CA TYR A 167 -0.37 -1.08 10.63
C TYR A 167 0.60 -2.26 10.61
N THR A 168 1.67 -2.21 9.82
CA THR A 168 2.71 -3.26 9.87
C THR A 168 3.46 -3.23 11.21
N LEU A 169 3.63 -2.06 11.83
CA LEU A 169 4.20 -1.95 13.18
C LEU A 169 3.26 -2.54 14.23
N LEU A 170 1.94 -2.38 14.05
CA LEU A 170 0.93 -2.97 14.93
C LEU A 170 1.01 -4.50 14.89
N GLN A 171 1.09 -5.07 13.68
CA GLN A 171 1.23 -6.51 13.50
C GLN A 171 2.54 -7.04 14.09
N SER A 172 3.65 -6.32 13.89
CA SER A 172 4.97 -6.65 14.48
C SER A 172 4.92 -6.66 16.00
N ALA A 173 4.35 -5.61 16.61
CA ALA A 173 4.22 -5.51 18.07
C ALA A 173 3.30 -6.62 18.63
N TRP A 174 2.21 -6.95 17.93
CA TRP A 174 1.31 -8.03 18.32
C TRP A 174 2.00 -9.39 18.28
N LEU A 175 2.69 -9.73 17.19
CA LEU A 175 3.45 -10.99 17.08
C LEU A 175 4.52 -11.10 18.17
N ALA A 176 5.28 -10.03 18.39
CA ALA A 176 6.29 -10.01 19.44
C ALA A 176 5.68 -10.21 20.84
N SER A 177 4.47 -9.70 21.09
CA SER A 177 3.77 -9.90 22.37
C SER A 177 3.24 -11.31 22.55
N ALA A 178 2.79 -11.96 21.46
CA ALA A 178 2.30 -13.33 21.49
C ALA A 178 3.44 -14.32 21.77
N GLU A 179 4.61 -14.12 21.15
CA GLU A 179 5.80 -14.96 21.37
C GLU A 179 6.34 -14.90 22.81
N ARG A 180 6.00 -13.86 23.58
CA ARG A 180 6.37 -13.74 25.02
C ARG A 180 5.34 -14.33 25.97
N GLY A 181 4.10 -14.54 25.50
CA GLY A 181 3.00 -15.08 26.29
C GLY A 181 2.93 -16.61 26.28
N GLU A 182 3.73 -17.26 25.44
CA GLU A 182 4.02 -18.70 25.43
C GLU A 182 5.25 -19.01 26.27
#